data_AF-A0A7W3MXG2-F1
#
_entry.id   AF-A0A7W3MXG2-F1
#
_cell.length_a   1.000
_cell.length_b   1.000
_cell.length_c   1.000
_cell.angle_alpha   90.00
_cell.angle_beta   90.00
_cell.angle_gamma   90.00
#
_symmetry.space_group_name_H-M   'P 1'
#
loop_
_entity.id
_entity.type
_entity.pdbx_description
1 polymer ?
#
loop_
_entity_poly.entity_id
_entity_poly.type
_entity_poly.pdbx_seq_one_letter_code
_entity_poly.pdbx_strand_id
1 'polypeptide(L)'
;MSARYTPGEYVDIAVRNARVVRVGQDDIGRSFLEVAHGELNTLTSVELDDVFVTITRAAPAEWPPRPGDLWRDREGRLHFASAYAPDYDNAEDCRGINDEGWRVVLLSQHSDDSCNPGSQMHRPEYVNQRYGPLTLVHREPAAQDGGEAR
;
A
#
# COMPACT_ATOMS: atom_id res chain seq x y z
N MET A 1 -9.61 -15.97 -12.58
CA MET A 1 -9.00 -15.86 -11.24
C MET A 1 -9.27 -14.45 -10.77
N SER A 2 -10.26 -14.25 -9.89
CA SER A 2 -10.62 -12.93 -9.38
C SER A 2 -9.47 -12.37 -8.53
N ALA A 3 -9.13 -11.10 -8.76
CA ALA A 3 -8.08 -10.44 -8.01
C ALA A 3 -8.60 -10.11 -6.61
N ARG A 4 -8.06 -10.79 -5.60
CA ARG A 4 -8.43 -10.62 -4.18
C ARG A 4 -7.68 -9.40 -3.62
N TYR A 5 -8.33 -8.25 -3.57
CA TYR A 5 -7.87 -7.10 -2.80
C TYR A 5 -8.41 -7.19 -1.37
N THR A 6 -7.78 -6.49 -0.44
CA THR A 6 -8.31 -6.31 0.92
C THR A 6 -9.05 -4.97 1.00
N PRO A 7 -10.26 -4.88 1.58
CA PRO A 7 -10.91 -3.60 1.79
C PRO A 7 -9.98 -2.58 2.48
N GLY A 8 -9.86 -1.39 1.90
CA GLY A 8 -8.92 -0.33 2.32
C GLY A 8 -7.56 -0.35 1.60
N GLU A 9 -7.26 -1.38 0.82
CA GLU A 9 -6.05 -1.45 0.01
C GLU A 9 -6.13 -0.49 -1.18
N TYR A 10 -5.02 0.19 -1.47
CA TYR A 10 -4.88 0.99 -2.68
C TYR A 10 -4.56 0.07 -3.85
N VAL A 11 -5.38 0.16 -4.89
CA VAL A 11 -5.28 -0.68 -6.07
C VAL A 11 -5.50 0.12 -7.34
N ASP A 12 -4.79 -0.26 -8.39
CA ASP A 12 -5.09 0.14 -9.76
C ASP A 12 -6.08 -0.88 -10.34
N ILE A 13 -7.13 -0.37 -10.98
CA ILE A 13 -8.16 -1.20 -11.59
C ILE A 13 -8.17 -0.95 -13.09
N ALA A 14 -7.92 -2.00 -13.86
CA ALA A 14 -7.99 -1.97 -15.32
C ALA A 14 -9.14 -2.86 -15.82
N VAL A 15 -10.01 -2.31 -16.66
CA VAL A 15 -11.10 -3.03 -17.31
C VAL A 15 -10.78 -3.22 -18.80
N ARG A 16 -10.82 -4.45 -19.29
CA ARG A 16 -10.48 -4.76 -20.70
C ARG A 16 -11.66 -4.51 -21.64
N ASN A 17 -11.40 -3.98 -22.83
CA ASN A 17 -12.40 -3.78 -23.91
C ASN A 17 -13.64 -2.97 -23.49
N ALA A 18 -13.49 -2.12 -22.47
CA ALA A 18 -14.54 -1.29 -21.92
C ALA A 18 -14.02 0.12 -21.67
N ARG A 19 -14.94 1.09 -21.63
CA ARG A 19 -14.66 2.43 -21.12
C ARG A 19 -15.39 2.59 -19.79
N VAL A 20 -14.66 2.97 -18.74
CA VAL A 20 -15.28 3.36 -17.47
C VAL A 20 -16.07 4.65 -17.70
N VAL A 21 -17.36 4.60 -17.41
CA VAL A 21 -18.29 5.74 -17.55
C VAL A 21 -18.53 6.38 -16.19
N ARG A 22 -18.68 5.57 -15.14
CA ARG A 22 -18.91 6.04 -13.78
C ARG A 22 -18.25 5.12 -12.76
N VAL A 23 -17.73 5.73 -11.71
CA VAL A 23 -17.32 5.06 -10.47
C VAL A 23 -18.34 5.47 -9.41
N GLY A 24 -18.90 4.51 -8.69
CA GLY A 24 -19.97 4.77 -7.73
C GLY A 24 -19.97 3.82 -6.55
N GLN A 25 -20.89 4.07 -5.63
CA GLN A 25 -21.16 3.24 -4.48
C GLN A 25 -22.68 2.99 -4.42
N ASP A 26 -23.10 1.75 -4.17
CA ASP A 26 -24.52 1.41 -4.04
C ASP A 26 -25.06 1.82 -2.66
N ASP A 27 -26.38 1.67 -2.45
CA ASP A 27 -27.07 2.06 -1.21
C ASP A 27 -26.58 1.29 0.03
N ILE A 28 -25.85 0.19 -0.15
CA ILE A 28 -25.27 -0.62 0.92
C ILE A 28 -23.75 -0.45 1.04
N GLY A 29 -23.18 0.54 0.36
CA GLY A 29 -21.78 0.92 0.50
C GLY A 29 -20.80 0.10 -0.37
N ARG A 30 -21.26 -0.71 -1.32
CA ARG A 30 -20.37 -1.46 -2.22
C ARG A 30 -19.95 -0.60 -3.40
N SER A 31 -18.65 -0.55 -3.66
CA SER A 31 -18.10 0.16 -4.82
C SER A 31 -18.37 -0.62 -6.10
N PHE A 32 -18.77 0.06 -7.17
CA PHE A 32 -18.96 -0.53 -8.50
C PHE A 32 -18.40 0.38 -9.60
N LEU A 33 -18.13 -0.23 -10.76
CA LEU A 33 -17.79 0.47 -12.00
C LEU A 33 -18.94 0.30 -12.99
N GLU A 34 -19.48 1.39 -13.52
CA GLU A 34 -20.29 1.34 -14.74
C GLU A 34 -19.38 1.51 -15.94
N VAL A 35 -19.46 0.55 -16.85
CA VAL A 35 -18.63 0.51 -18.05
C VAL A 35 -19.50 0.45 -19.29
N ALA A 36 -19.03 1.07 -20.36
CA ALA A 36 -19.58 0.90 -21.70
C ALA A 36 -18.74 -0.15 -22.45
N HIS A 37 -19.39 -1.18 -22.97
CA HIS A 37 -18.76 -2.23 -23.77
C HIS A 37 -19.26 -2.23 -25.22
N GLY A 38 -18.34 -2.52 -26.16
CA GLY A 38 -18.63 -2.71 -27.58
C GLY A 38 -19.06 -1.43 -28.31
N GLU A 39 -19.39 -1.56 -29.60
CA GLU A 39 -19.78 -0.43 -30.47
C GLU A 39 -21.12 0.19 -30.09
N LEU A 40 -21.97 -0.55 -29.37
CA LEU A 40 -23.34 -0.14 -29.02
C LEU A 40 -23.43 0.71 -27.73
N ASN A 41 -22.30 0.96 -27.05
CA ASN A 41 -22.26 1.69 -25.77
C ASN A 41 -23.24 1.15 -24.71
N THR A 42 -23.47 -0.16 -24.68
CA THR A 42 -24.30 -0.77 -23.65
C THR A 42 -23.64 -0.55 -22.29
N LEU A 43 -24.38 0.05 -21.35
CA LEU A 43 -23.93 0.29 -19.98
C LEU A 43 -24.17 -0.95 -19.13
N THR A 44 -23.11 -1.45 -18.49
CA THR A 44 -23.16 -2.56 -17.54
C THR A 44 -22.44 -2.16 -16.27
N SER A 45 -23.03 -2.48 -15.12
CA SER A 45 -22.32 -2.44 -13.84
C SER A 45 -21.46 -3.69 -13.71
N VAL A 46 -20.16 -3.49 -13.51
CA VAL A 46 -19.19 -4.57 -13.35
C VAL A 46 -18.73 -4.59 -11.91
N GLU A 47 -18.86 -5.76 -11.28
CA GLU A 47 -18.29 -6.02 -9.97
C GLU A 47 -16.76 -6.17 -10.08
N LEU A 48 -16.03 -5.72 -9.06
CA LEU A 48 -14.57 -5.65 -9.10
C LEU A 48 -13.88 -7.03 -9.17
N ASP A 49 -14.61 -8.12 -8.95
CA ASP A 49 -14.14 -9.50 -9.04
C ASP A 49 -14.46 -10.20 -10.38
N ASP A 50 -15.06 -9.49 -11.33
CA ASP A 50 -15.38 -9.98 -12.67
C ASP A 50 -14.10 -10.31 -13.48
N VAL A 51 -14.19 -11.27 -14.41
CA VAL A 51 -13.08 -11.76 -15.25
C VAL A 51 -12.48 -10.69 -16.17
N PHE A 52 -13.22 -9.62 -16.46
CA PHE A 52 -12.74 -8.51 -17.29
C PHE A 52 -12.01 -7.42 -16.51
N VAL A 53 -12.00 -7.53 -15.16
CA VAL A 53 -11.34 -6.59 -14.26
C VAL A 53 -9.99 -7.17 -13.82
N THR A 54 -8.94 -6.40 -14.04
CA THR A 54 -7.61 -6.67 -13.48
C THR A 54 -7.37 -5.67 -12.36
N ILE A 55 -7.17 -6.17 -11.14
CA ILE A 55 -6.78 -5.36 -9.99
C ILE A 55 -5.30 -5.60 -9.72
N THR A 56 -4.51 -4.53 -9.72
CA THR A 56 -3.10 -4.55 -9.31
C THR A 56 -2.93 -3.72 -8.05
N ARG A 57 -2.09 -4.16 -7.12
CA ARG A 57 -1.80 -3.38 -5.90
C ARG A 57 -1.10 -2.07 -6.29
N ALA A 58 -1.67 -0.95 -5.89
CA ALA A 58 -1.09 0.37 -6.10
C ALA A 58 -0.20 0.69 -4.90
N ALA A 59 1.09 0.39 -5.05
CA ALA A 59 2.11 0.86 -4.14
C ALA A 59 2.58 2.27 -4.56
N PRO A 60 3.00 3.14 -3.61
CA PRO A 60 3.69 4.38 -3.96
C PRO A 60 4.86 4.14 -4.92
N ALA A 61 5.17 5.08 -5.80
CA ALA A 61 6.18 4.89 -6.86
C ALA A 61 7.57 4.53 -6.30
N GLU A 62 7.90 5.00 -5.10
CA GLU A 62 9.18 4.79 -4.44
C GLU A 62 9.18 3.58 -3.49
N TRP A 63 8.10 2.79 -3.48
CA TRP A 63 7.92 1.57 -2.69
C TRP A 63 8.84 0.43 -3.18
N PRO A 64 9.35 -0.45 -2.30
CA PRO A 64 9.12 -0.54 -0.86
C PRO A 64 9.90 0.50 -0.03
N PRO A 65 9.43 0.81 1.19
CA PRO A 65 10.19 1.60 2.15
C PRO A 65 11.50 0.92 2.53
N ARG A 66 12.50 1.74 2.80
CA ARG A 66 13.83 1.35 3.23
C ARG A 66 14.11 1.97 4.59
N PRO A 67 14.91 1.32 5.45
CA PRO A 67 15.37 1.96 6.68
C PRO A 67 15.96 3.35 6.37
N GLY A 68 15.56 4.36 7.15
CA GLY A 68 15.96 5.76 6.96
C GLY A 68 14.99 6.60 6.12
N ASP A 69 14.03 5.99 5.42
CA ASP A 69 13.04 6.77 4.67
C ASP A 69 12.10 7.55 5.63
N LEU A 70 11.74 8.76 5.21
CA LEU A 70 10.66 9.53 5.82
C LEU A 70 9.48 9.60 4.85
N TRP A 71 8.32 9.17 5.31
CA TRP A 71 7.07 9.14 4.55
C TRP A 71 6.04 10.08 5.17
N ARG A 72 5.10 10.55 4.35
CA ARG A 72 3.96 11.37 4.78
C ARG A 72 2.66 10.73 4.33
N ASP A 73 1.69 10.65 5.23
CA ASP A 73 0.34 10.17 4.90
C ASP A 73 -0.56 11.28 4.33
N ARG A 74 -1.82 10.93 4.02
CA ARG A 74 -2.80 11.87 3.47
C ARG A 74 -3.18 13.01 4.41
N GLU A 75 -2.99 12.83 5.71
CA GLU A 75 -3.30 13.82 6.77
C GLU A 75 -2.08 14.70 7.08
N GLY A 76 -0.96 14.47 6.40
CA GLY A 76 0.28 15.20 6.58
C GLY A 76 1.16 14.71 7.73
N ARG A 77 0.79 13.61 8.39
CA ARG A 77 1.53 13.03 9.51
C ARG A 77 2.72 12.22 8.99
N LEU A 78 3.79 12.20 9.76
CA LEU A 78 5.05 11.57 9.37
C LEU A 78 5.14 10.12 9.84
N HIS A 79 5.77 9.31 9.00
CA HIS A 79 6.09 7.90 9.26
C HIS A 79 7.55 7.65 8.92
N PHE A 80 8.35 7.23 9.90
CA PHE A 80 9.77 6.94 9.71
C PHE A 80 10.00 5.44 9.54
N ALA A 81 10.67 5.05 8.46
CA ALA A 81 11.00 3.67 8.18
C ALA A 81 12.25 3.24 8.95
N SER A 82 12.12 2.19 9.75
CA SER A 82 13.21 1.64 10.55
C SER A 82 13.38 0.15 10.29
N ALA A 83 14.62 -0.33 10.38
CA ALA A 83 14.88 -1.76 10.55
C ALA A 83 14.39 -2.19 11.94
N TYR A 84 13.76 -3.36 12.01
CA TYR A 84 13.24 -3.97 13.23
C TYR A 84 13.71 -5.42 13.30
N ALA A 85 14.45 -5.74 14.36
CA ALA A 85 14.71 -7.11 14.74
C ALA A 85 13.47 -7.63 15.49
N PRO A 86 12.80 -8.67 14.98
CA PRO A 86 11.56 -9.17 15.55
C PRO A 86 11.78 -9.85 16.89
N ASP A 87 10.73 -9.87 17.71
CA ASP A 87 10.67 -10.77 18.83
C ASP A 87 10.44 -12.21 18.33
N TYR A 88 11.46 -13.05 18.42
CA TYR A 88 11.45 -14.39 17.83
C TYR A 88 10.49 -15.37 18.52
N ASP A 89 10.02 -15.04 19.72
CA ASP A 89 8.98 -15.82 20.41
C ASP A 89 7.55 -15.45 19.97
N ASN A 90 7.38 -14.37 19.20
CA ASN A 90 6.13 -13.91 18.65
C ASN A 90 6.05 -14.16 17.14
N ALA A 91 5.28 -15.18 16.75
CA ALA A 91 5.13 -15.58 15.35
C ALA A 91 4.59 -14.45 14.42
N GLU A 92 3.84 -13.48 14.95
CA GLU A 92 3.38 -12.32 14.17
C GLU A 92 4.51 -11.30 13.91
N ASP A 93 5.46 -11.21 14.83
CA ASP A 93 6.67 -10.39 14.65
C ASP A 93 7.61 -10.99 13.62
N CYS A 94 7.60 -12.31 13.48
CA CYS A 94 8.41 -12.99 12.48
C CYS A 94 7.90 -12.91 11.04
N ARG A 95 6.74 -12.31 10.78
CA ARG A 95 6.27 -12.13 9.39
C ARG A 95 6.99 -10.97 8.71
N GLY A 96 7.45 -11.22 7.49
CA GLY A 96 8.09 -10.21 6.62
C GLY A 96 9.56 -9.94 6.95
N ILE A 97 10.21 -10.79 7.76
CA ILE A 97 11.66 -10.77 7.95
C ILE A 97 12.34 -11.11 6.61
N ASN A 98 13.42 -10.41 6.29
CA ASN A 98 14.33 -10.74 5.21
C ASN A 98 15.35 -11.83 5.60
N ASP A 99 16.25 -12.17 4.68
CA ASP A 99 17.29 -13.20 4.89
C ASP A 99 18.35 -12.79 5.94
N GLU A 100 18.39 -11.52 6.33
CA GLU A 100 19.30 -10.98 7.34
C GLU A 100 18.70 -10.96 8.76
N GLY A 101 17.47 -11.46 8.94
CA GLY A 101 16.86 -11.58 10.27
C GLY A 101 16.17 -10.30 10.77
N TRP A 102 15.85 -9.34 9.90
CA TRP A 102 15.10 -8.13 10.26
C TRP A 102 14.00 -7.78 9.23
N ARG A 103 13.09 -6.87 9.58
CA ARG A 103 12.06 -6.33 8.66
C ARG A 103 11.98 -4.80 8.72
N VAL A 104 11.38 -4.19 7.70
CA VAL A 104 11.05 -2.76 7.75
C VAL A 104 9.74 -2.55 8.50
N VAL A 105 9.72 -1.59 9.43
CA VAL A 105 8.52 -1.08 10.09
C VAL A 105 8.43 0.43 9.91
N LEU A 106 7.23 0.98 9.98
CA LEU A 106 6.98 2.42 9.98
C LEU A 106 6.59 2.88 11.39
N LEU A 107 7.42 3.75 11.96
CA LEU A 107 7.18 4.45 13.22
C LEU A 107 6.33 5.69 12.93
N SER A 108 5.14 5.74 13.52
CA SER A 108 4.10 6.71 13.13
C SER A 108 3.94 7.82 14.16
N GLN A 109 3.78 9.08 13.73
CA GLN A 109 3.53 10.22 14.62
C GLN A 109 2.07 10.29 15.15
N HIS A 110 1.25 9.28 14.88
CA HIS A 110 -0.15 9.26 15.30
C HIS A 110 -0.23 9.15 16.84
N SER A 111 -0.68 10.21 17.50
CA SER A 111 -0.83 10.30 18.97
C SER A 111 -1.96 9.43 19.52
N ASP A 112 -2.80 8.92 18.62
CA ASP A 112 -4.10 8.33 18.96
C ASP A 112 -3.97 6.81 19.16
N ASP A 113 -2.81 6.22 18.84
CA ASP A 113 -2.44 4.87 19.25
C ASP A 113 -2.07 4.89 20.73
N SER A 114 -3.10 4.77 21.58
CA SER A 114 -3.03 4.67 23.05
C SER A 114 -2.31 3.41 23.56
N CYS A 115 -1.74 2.62 22.67
CA CYS A 115 -1.00 1.42 22.97
C CYS A 115 0.48 1.76 23.13
N ASN A 116 1.16 1.04 24.02
CA ASN A 116 2.58 1.18 24.41
C ASN A 116 3.53 1.68 23.29
N PRO A 117 4.67 2.31 23.62
CA PRO A 117 5.68 2.71 22.63
C PRO A 117 6.11 1.62 21.63
N GLY A 118 6.02 0.34 22.02
CA GLY A 118 6.25 -0.81 21.12
C GLY A 118 5.13 -1.11 20.12
N SER A 119 3.94 -0.54 20.30
CA SER A 119 2.75 -0.68 19.44
C SER A 119 2.68 0.33 18.29
N GLN A 120 3.61 1.30 18.23
CA GLN A 120 3.68 2.30 17.15
C GLN A 120 4.46 1.80 15.92
N MET A 121 4.93 0.56 15.95
CA MET A 121 5.67 -0.10 14.87
C MET A 121 4.72 -0.90 14.00
N HIS A 122 4.37 -0.34 12.85
CA HIS A 122 3.43 -0.98 11.93
C HIS A 122 4.14 -1.48 10.68
N ARG A 123 3.66 -2.58 10.11
CA ARG A 123 4.11 -3.00 8.78
C ARG A 123 3.77 -1.90 7.76
N PRO A 124 4.64 -1.63 6.77
CA PRO A 124 4.38 -0.62 5.76
C PRO A 124 2.99 -0.72 5.10
N GLU A 125 2.54 -1.93 4.78
CA GLU A 125 1.25 -2.19 4.15
C GLU A 125 0.09 -1.77 5.04
N TYR A 126 0.20 -2.01 6.36
CA TYR A 126 -0.82 -1.59 7.32
C TYR A 126 -0.95 -0.07 7.36
N VAL A 127 0.17 0.64 7.41
CA VAL A 127 0.17 2.11 7.45
C VAL A 127 -0.42 2.69 6.16
N ASN A 128 0.00 2.17 5.00
CA ASN A 128 -0.52 2.61 3.71
C ASN A 128 -2.03 2.34 3.58
N GLN A 129 -2.51 1.18 4.07
CA GLN A 129 -3.94 0.85 4.08
C GLN A 129 -4.74 1.74 5.06
N ARG A 130 -4.19 1.99 6.26
CA ARG A 130 -4.90 2.66 7.36
C ARG A 130 -4.93 4.17 7.23
N TYR A 131 -3.86 4.77 6.73
CA TYR A 131 -3.64 6.23 6.73
C TYR A 131 -3.56 6.83 5.31
N GLY A 132 -3.59 5.99 4.28
CA GLY A 132 -3.65 6.43 2.90
C GLY A 132 -2.35 6.24 2.13
N PRO A 133 -2.33 6.62 0.84
CA PRO A 133 -1.15 6.46 0.01
C PRO A 133 -0.02 7.29 0.60
N LEU A 134 1.09 6.62 0.91
CA LEU A 134 2.25 7.28 1.48
C LEU A 134 3.06 7.99 0.40
N THR A 135 3.48 9.21 0.67
CA THR A 135 4.40 9.97 -0.20
C THR A 135 5.79 9.99 0.43
N LEU A 136 6.82 9.65 -0.35
CA LEU A 136 8.20 9.74 0.12
C LEU A 136 8.58 11.21 0.29
N VAL A 137 8.94 11.60 1.52
CA VAL A 137 9.43 12.95 1.85
C VAL A 137 10.93 13.01 1.73
N HIS A 138 11.63 11.97 2.20
CA HIS A 138 13.08 11.92 2.22
C HIS A 138 13.57 10.48 2.12
N ARG A 139 14.63 10.27 1.33
CA ARG A 139 15.41 9.04 1.27
C ARG A 139 16.86 9.44 1.11
N GLU A 140 17.73 8.91 1.95
CA GLU A 140 19.16 9.08 1.75
C GLU A 140 19.57 8.39 0.44
N PRO A 141 20.41 9.05 -0.40
CA PRO A 141 20.97 8.38 -1.55
C PRO A 141 21.79 7.18 -1.08
N ALA A 142 21.71 6.07 -1.81
CA ALA A 142 22.61 4.94 -1.55
C ALA A 142 24.05 5.47 -1.57
N ALA A 143 24.83 5.11 -0.56
CA ALA A 143 26.25 5.47 -0.53
C ALA A 143 26.87 5.05 -1.87
N GLN A 144 27.42 6.01 -2.62
CA GLN A 144 28.23 5.69 -3.77
C GLN A 144 29.43 4.93 -3.24
N ASP A 145 29.53 3.64 -3.56
CA ASP A 145 30.75 2.87 -3.32
C ASP A 145 31.92 3.70 -3.83
N GLY A 146 32.81 4.06 -2.91
CA GLY A 146 33.95 4.91 -3.17
C GLY A 146 34.79 4.32 -4.28
N GLY A 147 34.61 4.84 -5.49
CA GLY A 147 35.37 4.47 -6.66
C GLY A 147 36.86 4.55 -6.35
N GLU A 148 37.53 3.45 -6.63
CA GLU A 148 38.96 3.20 -6.49
C GLU A 148 39.81 4.46 -6.67
N ALA A 149 40.49 4.87 -5.59
CA ALA A 149 41.65 5.74 -5.72
C ALA A 149 42.77 4.93 -6.40
N ARG A 150 43.07 5.31 -7.64
CA ARG A 150 44.24 4.88 -8.42
C ARG A 150 45.56 5.20 -7.71
#